data_AF-A0A8H7V0J1-F1
#
_entry.id   AF-A0A8H7V0J1-F1
#
_cell.length_a   1.000
_cell.length_b   1.000
_cell.length_c   1.000
_cell.angle_alpha   90.00
_cell.angle_beta   90.00
_cell.angle_gamma   90.00
#
_symmetry.space_group_name_H-M   'P 1'
#
loop_
_entity.id
_entity.type
_entity.pdbx_description
1 polymer ?
#
loop_
_entity_poly.entity_id
_entity_poly.type
_entity_poly.pdbx_seq_one_letter_code
_entity_poly.pdbx_strand_id
1 'polypeptide(L)'
;MSYNTTQVISNNPEALLAFTTLTTDNLIHCSNQPNARRLPPLNEFIQDFYKQKKIPCAVKLFTLIYLKRLKSKLPDHARGGPDTPYRLFLAALLTSSKYLSEAGTGLTSTHVSYLTHQLYTPKDINRMERSFLGLLRYDLWVSSDHIHAFIKAYGPYIDIDINSVNIPEHMARCLLANSPTNMTVISHPA
;
A
#
# COMPACT_ATOMS: atom_id res chain seq x y z
N MET A 1 -11.78 -9.85 30.06
CA MET A 1 -12.52 -9.10 29.01
C MET A 1 -11.93 -9.49 27.68
N SER A 2 -12.67 -10.22 26.85
CA SER A 2 -12.22 -10.61 25.52
C SER A 2 -12.28 -9.38 24.61
N TYR A 3 -11.13 -8.84 24.24
CA TYR A 3 -11.07 -7.66 23.38
C TYR A 3 -11.29 -8.10 21.93
N ASN A 4 -12.46 -7.78 21.36
CA ASN A 4 -12.76 -8.08 19.97
C ASN A 4 -11.73 -7.40 19.05
N THR A 5 -10.92 -8.21 18.37
CA THR A 5 -9.91 -7.78 17.42
C THR A 5 -10.50 -7.85 16.02
N THR A 6 -10.88 -6.70 15.47
CA THR A 6 -11.49 -6.61 14.13
C THR A 6 -10.42 -6.66 13.03
N GLN A 7 -10.64 -7.48 11.98
CA GLN A 7 -9.67 -7.81 10.93
C GLN A 7 -10.25 -7.57 9.52
N VAL A 8 -9.45 -6.99 8.61
CA VAL A 8 -9.76 -7.01 7.17
C VAL A 8 -9.52 -8.42 6.66
N ILE A 9 -10.52 -9.03 6.03
CA ILE A 9 -10.45 -10.38 5.47
C ILE A 9 -10.75 -10.27 3.98
N SER A 10 -9.93 -10.93 3.16
CA SER A 10 -10.25 -11.17 1.75
C SER A 10 -10.79 -12.58 1.66
N ASN A 11 -12.03 -12.72 1.20
CA ASN A 11 -12.65 -14.03 0.99
C ASN A 11 -12.13 -14.70 -0.29
N ASN A 12 -11.47 -13.91 -1.16
CA ASN A 12 -10.82 -14.38 -2.37
C ASN A 12 -9.38 -13.83 -2.51
N PRO A 13 -8.38 -14.49 -1.90
CA PRO A 13 -6.98 -14.04 -1.97
C PRO A 13 -6.40 -14.06 -3.39
N GLU A 14 -6.95 -14.88 -4.29
CA GLU A 14 -6.54 -14.94 -5.69
C GLU A 14 -7.03 -13.72 -6.48
N ALA A 15 -8.28 -13.29 -6.26
CA ALA A 15 -8.80 -12.06 -6.84
C ALA A 15 -8.01 -10.83 -6.36
N LEU A 16 -7.64 -10.78 -5.07
CA LEU A 16 -6.77 -9.74 -4.53
C LEU A 16 -5.39 -9.75 -5.18
N LEU A 17 -4.78 -10.92 -5.35
CA LEU A 17 -3.51 -11.04 -6.07
C LEU A 17 -3.64 -10.55 -7.51
N ALA A 18 -4.61 -11.07 -8.26
CA ALA A 18 -4.82 -10.74 -9.67
C ALA A 18 -5.09 -9.25 -9.86
N PHE A 19 -5.91 -8.64 -9.01
CA PHE A 19 -6.20 -7.21 -9.05
C PHE A 19 -4.98 -6.36 -8.73
N THR A 20 -4.15 -6.77 -7.75
CA THR A 20 -2.89 -6.09 -7.46
C THR A 20 -1.91 -6.21 -8.63
N THR A 21 -1.77 -7.39 -9.22
CA THR A 21 -0.93 -7.59 -10.41
C THR A 21 -1.39 -6.71 -11.55
N LEU A 22 -2.68 -6.74 -11.90
CA LEU A 22 -3.24 -5.93 -12.97
C LEU A 22 -3.10 -4.44 -12.70
N THR A 23 -3.35 -4.01 -11.47
CA THR A 23 -3.20 -2.60 -11.06
C THR A 23 -1.75 -2.18 -11.27
N THR A 24 -0.80 -3.00 -10.81
CA THR A 24 0.64 -2.72 -10.87
C THR A 24 1.17 -2.69 -12.31
N ASP A 25 0.75 -3.64 -13.14
CA ASP A 25 1.16 -3.75 -14.54
C ASP A 25 0.65 -2.56 -15.37
N ASN A 26 -0.57 -2.09 -15.08
CA ASN A 26 -1.19 -0.94 -15.75
C ASN A 26 -0.88 0.42 -15.10
N LEU A 27 0.13 0.52 -14.22
CA LEU A 27 0.51 1.80 -13.60
C LEU A 27 1.18 2.75 -14.57
N ILE A 28 2.08 2.22 -15.38
CA ILE A 28 2.97 2.98 -16.23
C ILE A 28 3.32 2.16 -17.46
N HIS A 29 3.42 2.82 -18.61
CA HIS A 29 3.84 2.12 -19.82
C HIS A 29 5.32 1.77 -19.72
N CYS A 30 5.62 0.47 -19.66
CA CYS A 30 6.98 -0.05 -19.61
C CYS A 30 7.50 -0.41 -21.00
N SER A 31 8.79 -0.22 -21.23
CA SER A 31 9.43 -0.72 -22.45
C SER A 31 9.57 -2.24 -22.39
N ASN A 32 9.37 -2.92 -23.52
CA ASN A 32 9.60 -4.37 -23.68
C ASN A 32 11.09 -4.72 -23.85
N GLN A 33 11.98 -3.96 -23.21
CA GLN A 33 13.41 -4.24 -23.27
C GLN A 33 13.72 -5.50 -22.46
N PRO A 34 14.60 -6.39 -22.95
CA PRO A 34 15.03 -7.56 -22.17
C PRO A 34 15.69 -7.08 -20.88
N ASN A 35 15.17 -7.54 -19.76
CA ASN A 35 15.69 -7.16 -18.46
C ASN A 35 16.99 -7.92 -18.18
N ALA A 36 18.06 -7.20 -17.84
CA ALA A 36 19.31 -7.82 -17.38
C ALA A 36 19.12 -8.61 -16.08
N ARG A 37 18.10 -8.24 -15.28
CA ARG A 37 17.68 -8.99 -14.11
C ARG A 37 16.68 -10.07 -14.53
N ARG A 38 16.97 -11.33 -14.20
CA ARG A 38 16.04 -12.47 -14.38
C ARG A 38 14.88 -12.34 -13.39
N LEU A 39 13.94 -11.44 -13.70
CA LEU A 39 12.73 -11.26 -12.91
C LEU A 39 11.76 -12.41 -13.16
N PRO A 40 11.14 -12.98 -12.11
CA PRO A 40 10.01 -13.89 -12.30
C PRO A 40 8.80 -13.11 -12.85
N PRO A 41 7.78 -13.80 -13.37
CA PRO A 41 6.49 -13.18 -13.70
C PRO A 41 5.94 -12.33 -12.56
N LEU A 42 5.33 -11.17 -12.89
CA LEU A 42 4.89 -10.19 -11.88
C LEU A 42 3.85 -10.76 -10.91
N ASN A 43 2.97 -11.64 -11.38
CA ASN A 43 2.00 -12.37 -10.56
C ASN A 43 2.71 -13.26 -9.53
N GLU A 44 3.69 -14.06 -9.95
CA GLU A 44 4.46 -14.93 -9.06
C GLU A 44 5.23 -14.10 -8.02
N PHE A 45 5.85 -13.01 -8.47
CA PHE A 45 6.55 -12.08 -7.60
C PHE A 45 5.65 -11.52 -6.49
N ILE A 46 4.48 -10.99 -6.85
CA ILE A 46 3.52 -10.43 -5.87
C ILE A 46 2.99 -11.53 -4.95
N GLN A 47 2.74 -12.72 -5.49
CA GLN A 47 2.23 -13.86 -4.73
C GLN A 47 3.20 -14.26 -3.61
N ASP A 48 4.50 -14.23 -3.84
CA ASP A 48 5.50 -14.59 -2.84
C ASP A 48 5.50 -13.65 -1.63
N PHE A 49 5.16 -12.37 -1.84
CA PHE A 49 4.88 -11.44 -0.73
C PHE A 49 3.54 -11.76 -0.07
N TYR A 50 2.48 -12.01 -0.84
CA TYR A 50 1.15 -12.21 -0.28
C TYR A 50 1.01 -13.49 0.54
N LYS A 51 1.86 -14.50 0.30
CA LYS A 51 1.99 -15.72 1.11
C LYS A 51 2.63 -15.49 2.49
N GLN A 52 3.32 -14.36 2.69
CA GLN A 52 3.98 -14.08 3.97
C GLN A 52 2.96 -13.79 5.08
N LYS A 53 3.02 -14.56 6.18
CA LYS A 53 2.15 -14.34 7.36
C LYS A 53 2.27 -12.94 7.97
N LYS A 54 3.39 -12.27 7.75
CA LYS A 54 3.68 -10.91 8.26
C LYS A 54 3.01 -9.80 7.44
N ILE A 55 2.24 -10.11 6.40
CA ILE A 55 1.56 -9.11 5.56
C ILE A 55 0.04 -9.22 5.73
N PRO A 56 -0.55 -8.44 6.67
CA PRO A 56 -2.00 -8.39 6.86
C PRO A 56 -2.77 -7.96 5.62
N CYS A 57 -4.04 -8.33 5.51
CA CYS A 57 -4.90 -7.90 4.40
C CYS A 57 -5.02 -6.36 4.33
N ALA A 58 -5.04 -5.68 5.47
CA ALA A 58 -5.03 -4.21 5.53
C ALA A 58 -3.81 -3.60 4.80
N VAL A 59 -2.62 -4.20 4.94
CA VAL A 59 -1.41 -3.77 4.23
C VAL A 59 -1.58 -3.94 2.72
N LYS A 60 -2.18 -5.05 2.27
CA LYS A 60 -2.46 -5.32 0.85
C LYS A 60 -3.46 -4.30 0.28
N LEU A 61 -4.50 -3.97 1.02
CA LEU A 61 -5.48 -2.93 0.66
C LEU A 61 -4.83 -1.54 0.53
N PHE A 62 -4.03 -1.14 1.53
CA PHE A 62 -3.32 0.14 1.49
C PHE A 62 -2.32 0.21 0.33
N THR A 63 -1.70 -0.92 0.00
CA THR A 63 -0.82 -1.04 -1.16
C THR A 63 -1.58 -0.68 -2.43
N LEU A 64 -2.79 -1.23 -2.63
CA LEU A 64 -3.64 -0.89 -3.77
C LEU A 64 -4.08 0.58 -3.79
N ILE A 65 -4.45 1.13 -2.63
CA ILE A 65 -4.82 2.55 -2.51
C ILE A 65 -3.65 3.43 -2.96
N TYR A 66 -2.44 3.16 -2.48
CA TYR A 66 -1.26 3.93 -2.83
C TYR A 66 -0.82 3.74 -4.29
N LEU A 67 -0.95 2.55 -4.87
CA LEU A 67 -0.70 2.33 -6.29
C LEU A 67 -1.70 3.13 -7.15
N LYS A 68 -2.99 3.14 -6.81
CA LYS A 68 -3.98 3.96 -7.53
C LYS A 68 -3.73 5.46 -7.37
N ARG A 69 -3.36 5.93 -6.17
CA ARG A 69 -2.96 7.33 -5.96
C ARG A 69 -1.74 7.69 -6.80
N LEU A 70 -0.75 6.80 -6.88
CA LEU A 70 0.39 7.01 -7.75
C LEU A 70 -0.06 7.17 -9.20
N LYS A 71 -0.93 6.29 -9.71
CA LYS A 71 -1.47 6.39 -11.08
C LYS A 71 -2.07 7.75 -11.38
N SER A 72 -2.86 8.33 -10.46
CA SER A 72 -3.43 9.68 -10.63
C SER A 72 -2.43 10.83 -10.57
N LYS A 73 -1.22 10.59 -10.04
CA LYS A 73 -0.16 11.60 -9.89
C LYS A 73 0.92 11.49 -10.98
N LEU A 74 0.95 10.40 -11.74
CA LEU A 74 1.87 10.24 -12.85
C LEU A 74 1.40 11.06 -14.06
N PRO A 75 2.31 11.73 -14.78
CA PRO A 75 1.99 12.30 -16.09
C PRO A 75 1.57 11.20 -17.08
N ASP A 76 0.68 11.52 -18.03
CA ASP A 76 0.21 10.58 -19.08
C ASP A 76 1.36 9.98 -19.92
N HIS A 77 2.47 10.71 -20.01
CA HIS A 77 3.66 10.32 -20.77
C HIS A 77 4.74 9.68 -19.89
N ALA A 78 4.44 9.37 -18.63
CA ALA A 78 5.37 8.65 -17.77
C ALA A 78 5.71 7.28 -18.40
N ARG A 79 7.00 6.95 -18.42
CA ARG A 79 7.51 5.67 -18.93
C ARG A 79 8.43 5.02 -17.91
N GLY A 80 8.35 3.70 -17.83
CA GLY A 80 9.15 2.87 -16.95
C GLY A 80 10.07 1.92 -17.72
N GLY A 81 11.12 1.44 -17.05
CA GLY A 81 11.85 0.27 -17.49
C GLY A 81 11.11 -1.04 -17.14
N PRO A 82 11.59 -2.20 -17.61
CA PRO A 82 10.96 -3.51 -17.39
C PRO A 82 10.77 -3.87 -15.91
N ASP A 83 11.62 -3.38 -15.02
CA ASP A 83 11.54 -3.65 -13.58
C ASP A 83 10.75 -2.60 -12.79
N THR A 84 10.23 -1.57 -13.44
CA THR A 84 9.50 -0.48 -12.79
C THR A 84 8.24 -0.97 -12.05
N PRO A 85 7.40 -1.87 -12.61
CA PRO A 85 6.21 -2.36 -11.91
C PRO A 85 6.55 -3.04 -10.58
N TYR A 86 7.61 -3.86 -10.57
CA TYR A 86 8.13 -4.54 -9.38
C TYR A 86 8.59 -3.54 -8.32
N ARG A 87 9.36 -2.52 -8.72
CA ARG A 87 9.85 -1.46 -7.83
C ARG A 87 8.69 -0.67 -7.22
N LEU A 88 7.68 -0.33 -8.01
CA LEU A 88 6.50 0.41 -7.56
C LEU A 88 5.67 -0.42 -6.57
N PHE A 89 5.46 -1.70 -6.85
CA PHE A 89 4.81 -2.62 -5.92
C PHE A 89 5.56 -2.72 -4.59
N LEU A 90 6.87 -2.97 -4.62
CA LEU A 90 7.69 -3.06 -3.41
C LEU A 90 7.63 -1.78 -2.57
N ALA A 91 7.74 -0.62 -3.22
CA ALA A 91 7.71 0.66 -2.53
C ALA A 91 6.34 0.94 -1.89
N ALA A 92 5.24 0.64 -2.60
CA ALA A 92 3.89 0.79 -2.07
C ALA A 92 3.63 -0.17 -0.91
N LEU A 93 4.07 -1.44 -1.02
CA LEU A 93 3.90 -2.45 0.02
C LEU A 93 4.68 -2.11 1.29
N LEU A 94 5.95 -1.70 1.13
CA LEU A 94 6.80 -1.28 2.25
C LEU A 94 6.23 -0.05 2.94
N THR A 95 5.80 0.95 2.17
CA THR A 95 5.17 2.17 2.69
C THR A 95 3.89 1.83 3.46
N SER A 96 3.03 0.97 2.89
CA SER A 96 1.78 0.53 3.52
C SER A 96 2.01 -0.22 4.83
N SER A 97 3.00 -1.11 4.86
CA SER A 97 3.34 -1.84 6.08
C SER A 97 3.84 -0.90 7.16
N LYS A 98 4.80 0.00 6.85
CA LYS A 98 5.30 0.96 7.83
C LYS A 98 4.23 1.92 8.32
N TYR A 99 3.29 2.29 7.46
CA TYR A 99 2.20 3.21 7.80
C TYR A 99 1.20 2.59 8.79
N LEU A 100 0.92 1.30 8.67
CA LEU A 100 -0.07 0.61 9.51
C LEU A 100 0.53 -0.08 10.75
N SER A 101 1.84 -0.29 10.77
CA SER A 101 2.54 -0.98 11.84
C SER A 101 3.04 0.00 12.90
N GLU A 102 3.12 -0.47 14.15
CA GLU A 102 3.85 0.27 15.18
C GLU A 102 5.32 0.44 14.78
N ALA A 103 5.95 1.50 15.26
CA ALA A 103 7.33 1.82 14.93
C ALA A 103 8.26 0.60 15.14
N GLY A 104 8.97 0.22 14.08
CA GLY A 104 9.92 -0.90 14.10
C GLY A 104 9.31 -2.30 13.91
N THR A 105 7.98 -2.45 13.83
CA THR A 105 7.33 -3.76 13.66
C THR A 105 6.94 -4.08 12.21
N GLY A 106 6.92 -3.06 11.33
CA GLY A 106 6.59 -3.21 9.92
C GLY A 106 7.70 -3.84 9.07
N LEU A 107 7.42 -4.03 7.78
CA LEU A 107 8.40 -4.48 6.81
C LEU A 107 9.60 -3.52 6.78
N THR A 108 10.80 -4.12 6.66
CA THR A 108 12.06 -3.39 6.52
C THR A 108 12.67 -3.64 5.15
N SER A 109 13.55 -2.75 4.69
CA SER A 109 14.27 -2.95 3.42
C SER A 109 15.18 -4.17 3.46
N THR A 110 15.71 -4.53 4.62
CA THR A 110 16.46 -5.78 4.82
C THR A 110 15.58 -7.00 4.63
N HIS A 111 14.36 -6.98 5.17
CA HIS A 111 13.42 -8.08 5.00
C HIS A 111 12.96 -8.23 3.54
N VAL A 112 12.64 -7.12 2.87
CA VAL A 112 12.27 -7.14 1.44
C VAL A 112 13.45 -7.60 0.57
N SER A 113 14.68 -7.19 0.88
CA SER A 113 15.88 -7.66 0.17
C SER A 113 16.05 -9.17 0.28
N TYR A 114 15.81 -9.73 1.47
CA TYR A 114 15.84 -11.17 1.70
C TYR A 114 14.74 -11.90 0.92
N LEU A 115 13.49 -11.41 0.95
CA LEU A 115 12.37 -12.03 0.23
C LEU A 115 12.54 -12.01 -1.28
N THR A 116 13.29 -11.04 -1.82
CA THR A 116 13.61 -10.95 -3.24
C THR A 116 14.89 -11.69 -3.63
N HIS A 117 15.45 -12.55 -2.76
CA HIS A 117 16.71 -13.25 -3.00
C HIS A 117 17.85 -12.30 -3.41
N GLN A 118 17.95 -11.15 -2.74
CA GLN A 118 18.95 -10.12 -2.98
C GLN A 118 18.92 -9.51 -4.39
N LEU A 119 17.84 -9.72 -5.15
CA LEU A 119 17.58 -9.04 -6.42
C LEU A 119 17.63 -7.52 -6.28
N TYR A 120 17.20 -7.02 -5.12
CA TYR A 120 17.34 -5.62 -4.73
C TYR A 120 18.06 -5.52 -3.39
N THR A 121 19.09 -4.67 -3.32
CA THR A 121 19.78 -4.41 -2.04
C THR A 121 18.90 -3.57 -1.11
N PRO A 122 19.13 -3.56 0.21
CA PRO A 122 18.39 -2.68 1.12
C PRO A 122 18.53 -1.19 0.72
N LYS A 123 19.67 -0.81 0.15
CA LYS A 123 19.91 0.54 -0.38
C LYS A 123 19.03 0.86 -1.58
N ASP A 124 18.86 -0.09 -2.50
CA ASP A 124 17.94 0.04 -3.64
C ASP A 124 16.50 0.20 -3.17
N ILE A 125 16.07 -0.66 -2.24
CA ILE A 125 14.69 -0.64 -1.70
C ILE A 125 14.41 0.67 -0.97
N ASN A 126 15.35 1.16 -0.17
CA ASN A 126 15.24 2.48 0.47
C ASN A 126 15.15 3.62 -0.57
N ARG A 127 15.85 3.50 -1.71
CA ARG A 127 15.73 4.47 -2.81
C ARG A 127 14.35 4.38 -3.47
N MET A 128 13.85 3.17 -3.73
CA MET A 128 12.51 2.96 -4.30
C MET A 128 11.43 3.58 -3.41
N GLU A 129 11.48 3.33 -2.10
CA GLU A 129 10.57 3.91 -1.12
C GLU A 129 10.61 5.43 -1.14
N ARG A 130 11.79 6.05 -1.03
CA ARG A 130 11.91 7.51 -1.08
C ARG A 130 11.40 8.11 -2.38
N SER A 131 11.71 7.50 -3.52
CA SER A 131 11.21 7.95 -4.82
C SER A 131 9.68 7.86 -4.89
N PHE A 132 9.09 6.76 -4.41
CA PHE A 132 7.64 6.58 -4.35
C PHE A 132 6.96 7.62 -3.46
N LEU A 133 7.51 7.87 -2.26
CA LEU A 133 7.02 8.91 -1.36
C LEU A 133 7.08 10.31 -1.99
N GLY A 134 8.16 10.60 -2.71
CA GLY A 134 8.32 11.83 -3.48
C GLY A 134 7.25 11.99 -4.56
N LEU A 135 6.94 10.93 -5.31
CA LEU A 135 5.88 10.92 -6.32
C LEU A 135 4.49 11.12 -5.70
N LEU A 136 4.25 10.54 -4.52
CA LEU A 136 3.02 10.78 -3.75
C LEU A 136 2.98 12.16 -3.10
N ARG A 137 4.08 12.92 -3.09
CA ARG A 137 4.25 14.13 -2.29
C ARG A 137 3.91 13.90 -0.81
N TYR A 138 4.26 12.72 -0.30
CA TYR A 138 3.99 12.28 1.08
C TYR A 138 2.49 12.26 1.49
N ASP A 139 1.58 12.26 0.52
CA ASP A 139 0.13 12.13 0.74
C ASP A 139 -0.26 10.68 1.08
N LEU A 140 0.08 10.29 2.30
CA LEU A 140 -0.15 8.96 2.86
C LEU A 140 -1.43 8.89 3.69
N TRP A 141 -2.12 10.01 3.91
CA TRP A 141 -3.31 10.02 4.74
C TRP A 141 -4.43 9.19 4.12
N VAL A 142 -4.93 8.17 4.82
CA VAL A 142 -6.07 7.35 4.39
C VAL A 142 -7.13 7.35 5.48
N SER A 143 -8.24 8.05 5.23
CA SER A 143 -9.39 8.06 6.13
C SER A 143 -10.29 6.84 5.94
N SER A 144 -11.22 6.63 6.88
CA SER A 144 -12.31 5.66 6.74
C SER A 144 -13.05 5.85 5.41
N ASP A 145 -13.35 7.07 5.01
CA ASP A 145 -14.11 7.35 3.78
C ASP A 145 -13.36 6.90 2.53
N HIS A 146 -12.03 7.08 2.50
CA HIS A 146 -11.21 6.55 1.41
C HIS A 146 -11.27 5.02 1.33
N ILE A 147 -11.27 4.34 2.49
CA ILE A 147 -11.38 2.88 2.56
C ILE A 147 -12.75 2.43 2.05
N HIS A 148 -13.84 3.02 2.56
CA HIS A 148 -15.20 2.70 2.13
C HIS A 148 -15.41 3.00 0.65
N ALA A 149 -14.90 4.13 0.15
CA ALA A 149 -14.98 4.48 -1.27
C ALA A 149 -14.23 3.47 -2.14
N PHE A 150 -13.04 3.04 -1.73
CA PHE A 150 -12.27 2.02 -2.44
C PHE A 150 -13.04 0.70 -2.49
N ILE A 151 -13.59 0.26 -1.37
CA ILE A 151 -14.28 -1.04 -1.30
C ILE A 151 -15.64 -0.98 -2.00
N LYS A 152 -16.35 0.15 -1.95
CA LYS A 152 -17.55 0.34 -2.76
C LYS A 152 -17.25 0.25 -4.27
N ALA A 153 -16.12 0.81 -4.71
CA ALA A 153 -15.74 0.82 -6.12
C ALA A 153 -15.17 -0.51 -6.61
N TYR A 154 -14.39 -1.20 -5.78
CA TYR A 154 -13.60 -2.37 -6.20
C TYR A 154 -13.91 -3.67 -5.45
N GLY A 155 -14.58 -3.60 -4.31
CA GLY A 155 -14.97 -4.75 -3.49
C GLY A 155 -15.63 -5.88 -4.27
N PRO A 156 -16.61 -5.63 -5.16
CA PRO A 156 -17.22 -6.69 -5.97
C PRO A 156 -16.25 -7.45 -6.88
N TYR A 157 -15.15 -6.82 -7.31
CA TYR A 157 -14.15 -7.44 -8.19
C TYR A 157 -13.06 -8.19 -7.43
N ILE A 158 -12.87 -7.87 -6.15
CA ILE A 158 -11.76 -8.37 -5.33
C ILE A 158 -12.27 -9.26 -4.17
N ASP A 159 -13.59 -9.34 -3.99
CA ASP A 159 -14.26 -10.01 -2.87
C ASP A 159 -13.60 -9.66 -1.53
N ILE A 160 -13.37 -8.34 -1.37
CA ILE A 160 -12.95 -7.74 -0.12
C ILE A 160 -14.21 -7.21 0.54
N ASP A 161 -14.53 -7.79 1.69
CA ASP A 161 -15.62 -7.30 2.52
C ASP A 161 -15.09 -6.60 3.78
N ILE A 162 -15.79 -5.56 4.20
CA ILE A 162 -15.47 -4.84 5.44
C ILE A 162 -16.38 -5.38 6.53
N ASN A 163 -15.91 -6.38 7.28
CA ASN A 163 -16.51 -6.64 8.58
C ASN A 163 -15.90 -5.67 9.60
N SER A 164 -16.47 -4.46 9.67
CA SER A 164 -16.08 -3.30 10.50
C SER A 164 -14.64 -2.78 10.29
N VAL A 165 -14.46 -1.49 10.01
CA VAL A 165 -13.13 -0.89 9.84
C VAL A 165 -12.46 -0.73 11.22
N ASN A 166 -11.37 -1.48 11.45
CA ASN A 166 -10.54 -1.32 12.65
C ASN A 166 -9.22 -0.69 12.28
N ILE A 167 -9.14 0.59 12.58
CA ILE A 167 -7.95 1.37 12.33
C ILE A 167 -7.09 1.21 13.59
N PRO A 168 -5.81 0.77 13.50
CA PRO A 168 -4.95 0.61 14.67
C PRO A 168 -5.07 1.82 15.62
N GLU A 169 -5.06 1.63 16.94
CA GLU A 169 -5.38 2.72 17.89
C GLU A 169 -4.54 4.00 17.64
N HIS A 170 -3.28 3.84 17.21
CA HIS A 170 -2.42 4.95 16.80
C HIS A 170 -2.94 5.70 15.56
N MET A 171 -3.49 4.98 14.59
CA MET A 171 -4.14 5.53 13.41
C MET A 171 -5.52 6.13 13.75
N ALA A 172 -6.25 5.56 14.72
CA ALA A 172 -7.52 6.11 15.21
C ALA A 172 -7.31 7.47 15.92
N ARG A 173 -6.22 7.63 16.68
CA ARG A 173 -5.84 8.91 17.30
C ARG A 173 -5.59 10.00 16.26
N CYS A 174 -4.91 9.68 15.15
CA CYS A 174 -4.70 10.65 14.08
C CYS A 174 -6.01 11.05 13.37
N LEU A 175 -6.97 10.13 13.24
CA LEU A 175 -8.27 10.39 12.59
C LEU A 175 -9.20 11.27 13.44
N LEU A 176 -9.17 11.08 14.75
CA LEU A 176 -9.93 11.91 15.69
C LEU A 176 -9.33 13.31 15.88
N ALA A 177 -8.02 13.48 15.70
CA ALA A 177 -7.34 14.75 15.89
C ALA A 177 -7.59 15.81 14.80
N ASN A 178 -8.15 15.44 13.64
CA ASN A 178 -8.33 16.34 12.48
C ASN A 178 -9.77 16.43 11.95
N SER A 179 -10.78 16.18 12.79
CA SER A 179 -12.16 16.53 12.43
C SER A 179 -12.34 18.06 12.45
N PRO A 180 -12.90 18.70 11.41
CA PRO A 180 -13.04 20.16 11.33
C PRO A 180 -14.07 20.77 12.32
N THR A 181 -14.55 20.01 13.31
CA THR A 181 -15.54 20.44 14.30
C THR A 181 -14.96 21.00 15.60
N ASN A 182 -13.65 21.02 15.81
CA ASN A 182 -13.06 21.61 17.02
C ASN A 182 -12.38 22.95 16.76
N MET A 183 -13.12 23.88 16.14
CA MET A 183 -12.84 25.31 16.25
C MET A 183 -13.74 25.86 17.36
N THR A 184 -13.43 25.52 18.61
CA THR A 184 -14.04 26.19 19.76
C THR A 184 -13.58 27.64 19.69
N VAL A 185 -14.53 28.53 19.40
CA VAL A 185 -14.38 29.98 19.49
C VAL A 185 -13.84 30.30 20.88
N ILE A 186 -12.59 30.76 20.95
CA ILE A 186 -12.02 31.32 22.17
C ILE A 186 -12.67 32.69 22.35
N SER A 187 -13.81 32.73 23.03
CA SER A 187 -14.38 33.95 23.59
C SER A 187 -13.44 34.45 24.68
N HIS A 188 -12.75 35.56 24.42
CA HIS A 188 -12.06 36.33 25.45
C HIS A 188 -13.09 37.12 26.26
N PRO A 189 -13.09 37.06 27.60
CA PRO A 189 -13.81 38.01 28.41
C PRO A 189 -13.04 39.34 28.48
N ALA A 190 -13.79 40.43 28.47
CA ALA A 190 -13.34 41.80 28.71
C ALA A 190 -13.00 42.05 30.19
#